data_AF-A0A0R1MIY2-F1
#
_entry.id   AF-A0A0R1MIY2-F1
#
_cell.length_a   1.000
_cell.length_b   1.000
_cell.length_c   1.000
_cell.angle_alpha   90.00
_cell.angle_beta   90.00
_cell.angle_gamma   90.00
#
_symmetry.space_group_name_H-M   'P 1'
#
loop_
_entity.id
_entity.type
_entity.pdbx_description
1 polymer ?
#
loop_
_entity_poly.entity_id
_entity_poly.type
_entity_poly.pdbx_seq_one_letter_code
_entity_poly.pdbx_strand_id
1 'polypeptide(L)'
;MTANTYGLKGAIKVIAKGMDGYKDKSPFEIQGICNQIDIKDNYPDSIYQSHKKLFDTAKEIIGVIDSFGRHACGIVVSTEPLEGVMGTQTVSGWDYPVTQVYMKEIDYCNFTKFDVLGLDNLGLITKSCELAGLPFLTPNSTDIVDFQDEKVWQSMVESNIGIFQFEGERAGSILRHLFSEETMKKIKERVPDIKYMDLLSLANAAQRPSGASYLESVTEGKFTDNGHDALNKFLAPTLGNLVYQEQLIQFLVDFCGWSYGQADLIRRGIGKIFAC
;
A
#
# COMPACT_ATOMS: atom_id res chain seq x y z
N MET A 1 -11.09 14.15 11.56
CA MET A 1 -10.69 13.28 12.69
C MET A 1 -10.37 11.86 12.23
N THR A 2 -9.78 11.06 13.11
CA THR A 2 -9.82 9.59 13.05
C THR A 2 -10.51 9.08 14.32
N ALA A 3 -11.19 7.94 14.24
CA ALA A 3 -11.71 7.24 15.42
C ALA A 3 -11.06 5.88 15.51
N ASN A 4 -10.56 5.56 16.70
CA ASN A 4 -10.07 4.23 17.01
C ASN A 4 -11.25 3.41 17.52
N THR A 5 -11.43 2.23 16.93
CA THR A 5 -12.47 1.29 17.34
C THR A 5 -11.84 0.06 17.96
N TYR A 6 -12.56 -0.61 18.86
CA TYR A 6 -12.08 -1.89 19.38
C TYR A 6 -12.07 -2.98 18.31
N GLY A 7 -10.88 -3.53 18.03
CA GLY A 7 -10.74 -4.87 17.48
C GLY A 7 -10.83 -5.93 18.59
N LEU A 8 -10.92 -7.21 18.23
CA LEU A 8 -11.16 -8.31 19.18
C LEU A 8 -10.17 -8.31 20.35
N LYS A 9 -8.86 -8.21 20.08
CA LYS A 9 -7.82 -8.15 21.13
C LYS A 9 -7.98 -6.95 22.07
N GLY A 10 -8.37 -5.80 21.53
CA GLY A 10 -8.62 -4.59 22.31
C GLY A 10 -9.85 -4.75 23.21
N ALA A 11 -10.93 -5.27 22.65
CA ALA A 11 -12.17 -5.56 23.37
C ALA A 11 -11.93 -6.54 24.52
N ILE A 12 -11.21 -7.65 24.29
CA ILE A 12 -10.85 -8.62 25.33
C ILE A 12 -10.11 -7.94 26.49
N LYS A 13 -9.12 -7.08 26.19
CA LYS A 13 -8.34 -6.38 27.21
C LYS A 13 -9.21 -5.43 28.05
N VAL A 14 -10.15 -4.72 27.42
CA VAL A 14 -11.02 -3.78 28.14
C VAL A 14 -12.04 -4.51 29.00
N ILE A 15 -12.72 -5.52 28.45
CA ILE A 15 -13.69 -6.32 29.20
C ILE A 15 -13.00 -7.06 30.36
N ALA A 16 -11.80 -7.62 30.15
CA ALA A 16 -11.08 -8.35 31.19
C ALA A 16 -10.77 -7.49 32.44
N LYS A 17 -10.55 -6.18 32.27
CA LYS A 17 -10.29 -5.26 33.40
C LYS A 17 -11.48 -5.16 34.37
N GLY A 18 -12.70 -5.29 33.87
CA GLY A 18 -13.92 -5.14 34.67
C GLY A 18 -14.65 -6.46 34.98
N MET A 19 -14.32 -7.54 34.27
CA MET A 19 -15.02 -8.81 34.40
C MET A 19 -14.54 -9.61 35.63
N ASP A 20 -15.50 -10.08 36.44
CA ASP A 20 -15.22 -11.00 37.54
C ASP A 20 -14.50 -12.27 37.05
N GLY A 21 -13.45 -12.67 37.77
CA GLY A 21 -12.54 -13.75 37.37
C GLY A 21 -11.40 -13.33 36.44
N TYR A 22 -11.38 -12.09 35.96
CA TYR A 22 -10.27 -11.53 35.16
C TYR A 22 -9.70 -10.24 35.74
N LYS A 23 -10.47 -9.48 36.52
CA LYS A 23 -10.03 -8.21 37.13
C LYS A 23 -8.75 -8.32 37.99
N ASP A 24 -8.56 -9.46 38.64
CA ASP A 24 -7.40 -9.75 39.50
C ASP A 24 -6.25 -10.42 38.73
N LYS A 25 -6.44 -10.75 37.44
CA LYS A 25 -5.40 -11.36 36.61
C LYS A 25 -4.38 -10.33 36.18
N SER A 26 -3.13 -10.78 36.04
CA SER A 26 -2.06 -9.94 35.56
C SER A 26 -2.27 -9.55 34.08
N PRO A 27 -1.78 -8.38 33.65
CA PRO A 27 -1.78 -8.01 32.23
C PRO A 27 -1.11 -9.05 31.32
N PHE A 28 -0.11 -9.79 31.83
CA PHE A 28 0.57 -10.86 31.09
C PHE A 28 -0.33 -12.04 30.77
N GLU A 29 -1.21 -12.45 31.69
CA GLU A 29 -2.17 -13.53 31.44
C GLU A 29 -3.18 -13.15 30.35
N ILE A 30 -3.71 -11.93 30.41
CA ILE A 30 -4.63 -11.42 29.39
C ILE A 30 -3.93 -11.29 28.04
N GLN A 31 -2.68 -10.84 28.03
CA GLN A 31 -1.86 -10.80 26.82
C GLN A 31 -1.60 -12.21 26.27
N GLY A 32 -1.42 -13.22 27.13
CA GLY A 32 -1.28 -14.63 26.75
C GLY A 32 -2.51 -15.17 26.00
N ILE A 33 -3.72 -14.75 26.38
CA ILE A 33 -4.94 -15.05 25.62
C ILE A 33 -4.90 -14.34 24.26
N CYS A 34 -4.57 -13.05 24.24
CA CYS A 34 -4.53 -12.25 23.00
C CYS A 34 -3.48 -12.74 21.99
N ASN A 35 -2.37 -13.31 22.45
CA ASN A 35 -1.30 -13.82 21.59
C ASN A 35 -1.69 -15.08 20.81
N GLN A 36 -2.75 -15.77 21.24
CA GLN A 36 -3.29 -16.95 20.55
C GLN A 36 -4.31 -16.59 19.45
N ILE A 37 -4.61 -15.30 19.30
CA ILE A 37 -5.46 -14.77 18.23
C ILE A 37 -4.55 -14.28 17.11
N ASP A 38 -4.76 -14.74 15.89
CA ASP A 38 -3.96 -14.30 14.74
C ASP A 38 -4.36 -12.90 14.26
N ILE A 39 -3.84 -12.47 13.10
CA ILE A 39 -4.12 -11.14 12.54
C ILE A 39 -5.50 -11.03 11.87
N LYS A 40 -6.14 -12.17 11.58
CA LYS A 40 -7.47 -12.28 10.97
C LYS A 40 -8.54 -12.60 12.02
N ASP A 41 -8.20 -12.42 13.30
CA ASP A 41 -9.03 -12.75 14.44
C ASP A 41 -9.41 -14.25 14.54
N ASN A 42 -8.64 -15.16 13.93
CA ASN A 42 -8.80 -16.59 14.15
C ASN A 42 -8.13 -17.01 15.46
N TYR A 43 -8.73 -17.98 16.14
CA TYR A 43 -8.21 -18.52 17.40
C TYR A 43 -8.66 -19.97 17.63
N PRO A 44 -7.91 -20.77 18.42
CA PRO A 44 -8.30 -22.14 18.73
C PRO A 44 -9.64 -22.23 19.48
N ASP A 45 -10.44 -23.25 19.19
CA ASP A 45 -11.69 -23.50 19.92
C ASP A 45 -11.45 -23.71 21.43
N SER A 46 -10.31 -24.31 21.79
CA SER A 46 -9.95 -24.54 23.20
C SER A 46 -9.92 -23.25 24.01
N ILE A 47 -9.30 -22.18 23.50
CA ILE A 47 -9.23 -20.91 24.22
C ILE A 47 -10.59 -20.24 24.33
N TYR A 48 -11.41 -20.37 23.28
CA TYR A 48 -12.75 -19.83 23.28
C TYR A 48 -13.59 -20.54 24.33
N GLN A 49 -13.53 -21.87 24.43
CA GLN A 49 -14.27 -22.61 25.45
C GLN A 49 -13.79 -22.27 26.86
N SER A 50 -12.47 -22.14 27.08
CA SER A 50 -11.90 -21.75 28.38
C SER A 50 -12.27 -20.33 28.82
N HIS A 51 -12.51 -19.43 27.87
CA HIS A 51 -12.77 -18.01 28.12
C HIS A 51 -14.08 -17.53 27.49
N LYS A 52 -15.09 -18.42 27.38
CA LYS A 52 -16.28 -18.20 26.55
C LYS A 52 -16.99 -16.88 26.86
N LYS A 53 -17.30 -16.64 28.14
CA LYS A 53 -17.98 -15.41 28.58
C LYS A 53 -17.19 -14.14 28.24
N LEU A 54 -15.86 -14.18 28.34
CA LEU A 54 -14.99 -13.06 27.99
C LEU A 54 -15.03 -12.78 26.49
N PHE A 55 -14.94 -13.82 25.66
CA PHE A 55 -15.03 -13.68 24.20
C PHE A 55 -16.40 -13.20 23.73
N ASP A 56 -17.48 -13.77 24.27
CA ASP A 56 -18.84 -13.40 23.91
C ASP A 56 -19.09 -11.92 24.24
N THR A 57 -18.71 -11.48 25.44
CA THR A 57 -18.85 -10.07 25.86
C THR A 57 -17.93 -9.14 25.05
N ALA A 58 -16.71 -9.57 24.74
CA ALA A 58 -15.78 -8.77 23.94
C ALA A 58 -16.31 -8.56 22.51
N LYS A 59 -16.96 -9.57 21.92
CA LYS A 59 -17.55 -9.46 20.58
C LYS A 59 -18.68 -8.43 20.51
N GLU A 60 -19.41 -8.19 21.60
CA GLU A 60 -20.49 -7.19 21.65
C GLU A 60 -19.98 -5.76 21.48
N ILE A 61 -18.71 -5.48 21.81
CA ILE A 61 -18.14 -4.12 21.73
C ILE A 61 -17.17 -3.94 20.56
N ILE A 62 -17.00 -4.94 19.69
CA ILE A 62 -16.18 -4.79 18.49
C ILE A 62 -16.79 -3.69 17.60
N GLY A 63 -15.94 -2.78 17.12
CA GLY A 63 -16.35 -1.64 16.30
C GLY A 63 -16.87 -0.44 17.10
N VAL A 64 -17.06 -0.57 18.42
CA VAL A 64 -17.35 0.59 19.28
C VAL A 64 -16.15 1.53 19.29
N ILE A 65 -16.42 2.83 19.21
CA ILE A 65 -15.40 3.89 19.27
C ILE A 65 -14.85 3.98 20.68
N ASP A 66 -13.53 3.81 20.81
CA ASP A 66 -12.77 3.93 22.05
C ASP A 66 -12.26 5.36 22.25
N SER A 67 -11.68 5.93 21.20
CA SER A 67 -11.00 7.21 21.28
C SER A 67 -11.00 7.94 19.94
N PHE A 68 -10.84 9.26 20.02
CA PHE A 68 -10.69 10.13 18.85
C PHE A 68 -9.25 10.59 18.71
N GLY A 69 -8.77 10.59 17.47
CA GLY A 69 -7.46 11.07 17.09
C GLY A 69 -7.50 12.06 15.94
N ARG A 70 -6.32 12.39 15.43
CA ARG A 70 -6.14 13.18 14.22
C ARG A 70 -5.66 12.30 13.07
N HIS A 71 -6.04 12.66 11.85
CA HIS A 71 -5.42 12.09 10.67
C HIS A 71 -3.99 12.59 10.58
N ALA A 72 -3.02 11.69 10.34
CA ALA A 72 -1.61 12.06 10.37
C ALA A 72 -1.24 13.11 9.31
N CYS A 73 -1.91 13.03 8.14
CA CYS A 73 -1.55 13.81 6.95
C CYS A 73 -2.67 14.74 6.47
N GLY A 74 -3.88 14.62 7.02
CA GLY A 74 -5.08 15.23 6.44
C GLY A 74 -5.29 16.66 6.90
N ILE A 75 -5.36 17.59 5.96
CA ILE A 75 -5.59 19.02 6.18
C ILE A 75 -6.85 19.41 5.42
N VAL A 76 -7.80 20.07 6.09
CA VAL A 76 -9.00 20.63 5.47
C VAL A 76 -8.78 22.11 5.24
N VAL A 77 -9.13 22.58 4.04
CA VAL A 77 -9.03 23.98 3.64
C VAL A 77 -10.41 24.46 3.23
N SER A 78 -10.78 25.63 3.73
CA SER A 78 -12.05 26.30 3.48
C SER A 78 -11.80 27.79 3.23
N THR A 79 -12.62 28.41 2.41
CA THR A 79 -12.62 29.88 2.21
C THR A 79 -13.33 30.61 3.35
N GLU A 80 -14.21 29.92 4.07
CA GLU A 80 -14.92 30.40 5.25
C GLU A 80 -14.29 29.82 6.53
N PRO A 81 -14.39 30.52 7.68
CA PRO A 81 -13.95 30.00 8.98
C PRO A 81 -14.58 28.64 9.31
N LEU A 82 -13.74 27.64 9.64
CA LEU A 82 -14.18 26.26 9.80
C LEU A 82 -15.15 26.08 10.97
N GLU A 83 -14.99 26.87 12.04
CA GLU A 83 -15.84 26.82 13.23
C GLU A 83 -17.31 27.18 12.93
N GLY A 84 -17.56 27.92 11.84
CA GLY A 84 -18.91 28.28 11.40
C GLY A 84 -19.59 27.23 10.53
N VAL A 85 -18.84 26.25 10.00
CA VAL A 85 -19.33 25.29 9.00
C VAL A 85 -19.14 23.83 9.41
N MET A 86 -18.27 23.55 10.39
CA MET A 86 -18.09 22.20 10.95
C MET A 86 -17.68 22.23 12.42
N GLY A 87 -18.08 21.18 13.14
CA GLY A 87 -17.58 20.94 14.49
C GLY A 87 -16.08 20.67 14.50
N THR A 88 -15.38 21.26 15.46
CA THR A 88 -13.96 21.03 15.71
C THR A 88 -13.73 20.56 17.14
N GLN A 89 -12.65 19.81 17.35
CA GLN A 89 -12.21 19.34 18.66
C GLN A 89 -10.71 19.61 18.85
N THR A 90 -10.30 19.75 20.10
CA THR A 90 -8.88 19.78 20.49
C THR A 90 -8.39 18.36 20.77
N VAL A 91 -7.18 18.04 20.35
CA VAL A 91 -6.53 16.74 20.63
C VAL A 91 -5.30 17.00 21.49
N SER A 92 -5.10 16.19 22.53
CA SER A 92 -3.95 16.33 23.44
C SER A 92 -2.62 16.24 22.66
N GLY A 93 -1.67 17.13 22.99
CA GLY A 93 -0.37 17.20 22.31
C GLY A 93 -0.42 17.76 20.89
N TRP A 94 -1.49 18.45 20.52
CA TRP A 94 -1.65 19.07 19.21
C TRP A 94 -2.32 20.43 19.32
N ASP A 95 -1.65 21.46 18.81
CA ASP A 95 -2.07 22.85 19.02
C ASP A 95 -3.17 23.32 18.06
N TYR A 96 -3.41 22.60 16.97
CA TYR A 96 -4.37 22.99 15.93
C TYR A 96 -5.72 22.28 16.10
N PRO A 97 -6.85 22.94 15.76
CA PRO A 97 -8.16 22.31 15.79
C PRO A 97 -8.24 21.13 14.82
N VAL A 98 -8.95 20.08 15.21
CA VAL A 98 -9.20 18.90 14.41
C VAL A 98 -10.69 18.82 14.11
N THR A 99 -11.06 18.67 12.84
CA THR A 99 -12.47 18.47 12.44
C THR A 99 -13.08 17.22 13.09
N GLN A 100 -14.32 17.34 13.57
CA GLN A 100 -15.17 16.25 14.06
C GLN A 100 -15.90 15.50 12.94
N VAL A 101 -15.54 15.77 11.69
CA VAL A 101 -16.05 15.05 10.52
C VAL A 101 -14.97 14.09 10.03
N TYR A 102 -15.40 12.90 9.62
CA TYR A 102 -14.53 11.88 9.06
C TYR A 102 -14.14 12.21 7.61
N MET A 103 -13.08 11.56 7.14
CA MET A 103 -12.48 11.86 5.84
C MET A 103 -13.46 11.74 4.67
N LYS A 104 -14.26 10.66 4.62
CA LYS A 104 -15.18 10.42 3.50
C LYS A 104 -16.32 11.42 3.47
N GLU A 105 -16.75 11.87 4.64
CA GLU A 105 -17.82 12.83 4.84
C GLU A 105 -17.35 14.24 4.51
N ILE A 106 -16.09 14.59 4.80
CA ILE A 106 -15.45 15.83 4.34
C ILE A 106 -15.47 15.88 2.81
N ASP A 107 -15.04 14.79 2.17
CA ASP A 107 -15.03 14.68 0.70
C ASP A 107 -16.46 14.75 0.13
N TYR A 108 -17.42 14.06 0.76
CA TYR A 108 -18.84 14.08 0.37
C TYR A 108 -19.46 15.49 0.48
N CYS A 109 -19.07 16.24 1.49
CA CYS A 109 -19.51 17.63 1.70
C CYS A 109 -18.78 18.63 0.80
N ASN A 110 -17.95 18.18 -0.16
CA ASN A 110 -17.17 19.02 -1.08
C ASN A 110 -16.21 20.00 -0.40
N PHE A 111 -15.71 19.68 0.80
CA PHE A 111 -14.61 20.42 1.38
C PHE A 111 -13.30 20.09 0.66
N THR A 112 -12.44 21.10 0.49
CA THR A 112 -11.11 20.85 -0.07
C THR A 112 -10.23 20.20 1.00
N LYS A 113 -9.65 19.06 0.67
CA LYS A 113 -8.75 18.31 1.54
C LYS A 113 -7.41 18.08 0.85
N PHE A 114 -6.33 18.30 1.58
CA PHE A 114 -4.98 17.91 1.19
C PHE A 114 -4.46 16.82 2.12
N ASP A 115 -3.80 15.82 1.55
CA ASP A 115 -3.01 14.87 2.31
C ASP A 115 -1.52 15.23 2.16
N VAL A 116 -0.92 15.73 3.23
CA VAL A 116 0.51 16.06 3.31
C VAL A 116 1.21 14.93 4.05
N LEU A 117 1.76 13.97 3.30
CA LEU A 117 2.47 12.82 3.86
C LEU A 117 3.93 13.18 4.14
N GLY A 118 4.36 12.98 5.38
CA GLY A 118 5.78 12.97 5.73
C GLY A 118 6.38 11.60 5.40
N LEU A 119 7.17 11.52 4.33
CA LEU A 119 7.89 10.31 3.96
C LEU A 119 9.36 10.42 4.39
N ASP A 120 9.78 9.56 5.32
CA ASP A 120 11.17 9.53 5.81
C ASP A 120 12.19 9.35 4.67
N ASN A 121 11.81 8.60 3.63
CA ASN A 121 12.65 8.37 2.46
C ASN A 121 12.97 9.66 1.69
N LEU A 122 12.05 10.62 1.66
CA LEU A 122 12.34 11.92 1.04
C LEU A 122 13.39 12.68 1.86
N GLY A 123 13.34 12.57 3.19
CA GLY A 123 14.37 13.08 4.09
C GLY A 123 15.72 12.42 3.85
N LEU A 124 15.74 11.09 3.68
CA LEU A 124 16.95 10.33 3.35
C LEU A 124 17.57 10.79 2.02
N ILE A 125 16.77 10.87 0.95
CA ILE A 125 17.22 11.34 -0.37
C ILE A 125 17.79 12.76 -0.27
N THR A 126 17.07 13.66 0.40
CA THR A 126 17.51 15.05 0.59
C THR A 126 18.86 15.12 1.27
N LYS A 127 19.04 14.38 2.38
CA LYS A 127 20.31 14.34 3.11
C LYS A 127 21.44 13.75 2.28
N SER A 128 21.17 12.70 1.51
CA SER A 128 22.15 12.10 0.60
C SER A 128 22.59 13.08 -0.48
N CYS A 129 21.67 13.82 -1.09
CA CYS A 129 22.01 14.86 -2.08
C CYS A 129 22.86 15.97 -1.44
N GLU A 130 22.49 16.46 -0.26
CA GLU A 130 23.27 17.48 0.47
C GLU A 130 24.72 17.02 0.73
N LEU A 131 24.90 15.79 1.22
CA LEU A 131 26.23 15.24 1.51
C LEU A 131 27.05 15.00 0.24
N ALA A 132 26.39 14.70 -0.89
CA ALA A 132 27.02 14.54 -2.18
C ALA A 132 27.28 15.88 -2.91
N GLY A 133 26.84 17.02 -2.34
CA GLY A 133 26.93 18.32 -3.01
C GLY A 133 26.02 18.46 -4.23
N LEU A 134 24.96 17.64 -4.31
CA LEU A 134 23.97 17.66 -5.38
C LEU A 134 22.79 18.59 -5.01
N PRO A 135 22.15 19.23 -5.99
CA PRO A 135 20.95 20.01 -5.73
C PRO A 135 19.79 19.10 -5.29
N PHE A 136 18.75 19.71 -4.72
CA PHE A 136 17.52 19.01 -4.39
C PHE A 136 16.89 18.41 -5.66
N LEU A 137 16.56 17.12 -5.62
CA LEU A 137 15.95 16.43 -6.75
C LEU A 137 14.49 16.85 -6.91
N THR A 138 14.14 17.24 -8.12
CA THR A 138 12.77 17.52 -8.55
C THR A 138 12.31 16.42 -9.52
N PRO A 139 11.00 16.31 -9.81
CA PRO A 139 10.52 15.40 -10.86
C PRO A 139 11.19 15.60 -12.23
N ASN A 140 11.79 16.78 -12.46
CA ASN A 140 12.47 17.14 -13.70
C ASN A 140 14.00 16.97 -13.63
N SER A 141 14.56 16.41 -12.55
CA SER A 141 16.01 16.25 -12.35
C SER A 141 16.63 15.10 -13.19
N THR A 142 16.15 14.92 -14.42
CA THR A 142 16.64 13.91 -15.38
C THR A 142 18.05 14.21 -15.90
N ASP A 143 18.52 15.43 -15.70
CA ASP A 143 19.90 15.86 -15.96
C ASP A 143 20.90 15.29 -14.94
N ILE A 144 20.41 14.81 -13.78
CA ILE A 144 21.24 14.35 -12.66
C ILE A 144 21.13 12.82 -12.47
N VAL A 145 19.98 12.23 -12.82
CA VAL A 145 19.70 10.80 -12.60
C VAL A 145 19.57 10.08 -13.95
N ASP A 146 20.50 9.16 -14.23
CA ASP A 146 20.39 8.23 -15.34
C ASP A 146 19.69 6.93 -14.88
N PHE A 147 18.43 6.77 -15.29
CA PHE A 147 17.65 5.57 -14.99
C PHE A 147 18.12 4.31 -15.73
N GLN A 148 19.09 4.42 -16.65
CA GLN A 148 19.70 3.30 -17.35
C GLN A 148 21.11 2.95 -16.83
N ASP A 149 21.59 3.59 -15.75
CA ASP A 149 22.91 3.28 -15.18
C ASP A 149 22.94 1.84 -14.60
N GLU A 150 23.58 0.93 -15.34
CA GLU A 150 23.70 -0.47 -14.98
C GLU A 150 24.37 -0.66 -13.60
N LYS A 151 25.26 0.25 -13.16
CA LYS A 151 25.91 0.15 -11.85
C LYS A 151 24.92 0.33 -10.71
N VAL A 152 23.94 1.22 -10.87
CA VAL A 152 22.88 1.42 -9.88
C VAL A 152 22.05 0.14 -9.75
N TRP A 153 21.62 -0.42 -10.88
CA TRP A 153 20.83 -1.64 -10.90
C TRP A 153 21.59 -2.85 -10.33
N GLN A 154 22.87 -3.00 -10.64
CA GLN A 154 23.71 -4.06 -10.04
C GLN A 154 23.90 -3.86 -8.54
N SER A 155 24.10 -2.62 -8.07
CA SER A 155 24.17 -2.34 -6.63
C SER A 155 22.89 -2.76 -5.91
N MET A 156 21.71 -2.58 -6.53
CA MET A 156 20.42 -3.02 -5.96
C MET A 156 20.28 -4.54 -5.87
N VAL A 157 20.89 -5.27 -6.81
CA VAL A 157 20.93 -6.75 -6.83
C VAL A 157 21.86 -7.27 -5.73
N GLU A 158 23.03 -6.67 -5.57
CA GLU A 158 24.02 -7.03 -4.56
C GLU A 158 23.49 -6.81 -3.14
N SER A 159 22.82 -5.68 -2.90
CA SER A 159 22.24 -5.34 -1.60
C SER A 159 20.95 -4.55 -1.74
N ASN A 160 19.89 -5.06 -1.12
CA ASN A 160 18.57 -4.42 -1.09
C ASN A 160 18.32 -3.56 0.15
N ILE A 161 19.36 -3.30 0.96
CA ILE A 161 19.26 -2.49 2.18
C ILE A 161 19.03 -1.02 1.78
N GLY A 162 18.00 -0.40 2.35
CA GLY A 162 17.68 1.01 2.11
C GLY A 162 17.02 1.30 0.76
N ILE A 163 16.66 0.26 -0.01
CA ILE A 163 15.86 0.42 -1.23
C ILE A 163 14.39 0.42 -0.86
N PHE A 164 13.77 1.60 -0.96
CA PHE A 164 12.36 1.76 -0.61
C PHE A 164 11.45 0.77 -1.34
N GLN A 165 10.58 0.09 -0.58
CA GLN A 165 9.63 -0.96 -1.01
C GLN A 165 10.26 -2.33 -1.33
N PHE A 166 11.59 -2.42 -1.30
CA PHE A 166 12.33 -3.64 -1.64
C PHE A 166 13.25 -4.13 -0.52
N GLU A 167 13.12 -3.60 0.70
CA GLU A 167 13.96 -3.97 1.84
C GLU A 167 13.70 -5.40 2.33
N GLY A 168 12.47 -5.90 2.14
CA GLY A 168 12.06 -7.23 2.57
C GLY A 168 12.74 -8.35 1.77
N GLU A 169 12.97 -9.50 2.41
CA GLU A 169 13.67 -10.65 1.81
C GLU A 169 13.03 -11.12 0.49
N ARG A 170 11.69 -11.21 0.46
CA ARG A 170 10.93 -11.55 -0.75
C ARG A 170 11.20 -10.56 -1.88
N ALA A 171 11.12 -9.27 -1.60
CA ALA A 171 11.29 -8.21 -2.58
C ALA A 171 12.72 -8.18 -3.13
N GLY A 172 13.72 -8.30 -2.25
CA GLY A 172 15.12 -8.44 -2.64
C GLY A 172 15.39 -9.68 -3.48
N SER A 173 14.73 -10.81 -3.19
CA SER A 173 14.82 -12.01 -4.02
C SER A 173 14.29 -11.77 -5.43
N ILE A 174 13.16 -11.08 -5.57
CA ILE A 174 12.59 -10.72 -6.88
C ILE A 174 13.57 -9.86 -7.67
N LEU A 175 14.17 -8.84 -7.04
CA LEU A 175 15.18 -8.00 -7.70
C LEU A 175 16.37 -8.82 -8.20
N ARG A 176 16.92 -9.70 -7.35
CA ARG A 176 18.08 -10.53 -7.71
C ARG A 176 17.82 -11.44 -8.90
N HIS A 177 16.65 -12.07 -8.98
CA HIS A 177 16.31 -12.94 -10.10
C HIS A 177 16.02 -12.14 -11.37
N LEU A 178 15.20 -11.09 -11.26
CA LEU A 178 14.79 -10.27 -12.41
C LEU A 178 15.97 -9.55 -13.08
N PHE A 179 16.86 -8.96 -12.28
CA PHE A 179 17.99 -8.19 -12.78
C PHE A 179 19.29 -9.02 -12.88
N SER A 180 19.22 -10.35 -12.73
CA SER A 180 20.36 -11.23 -13.01
C SER A 180 20.78 -11.12 -14.47
N GLU A 181 22.08 -11.34 -14.76
CA GLU A 181 22.59 -11.26 -16.14
C GLU A 181 21.86 -12.20 -17.10
N GLU A 182 21.53 -13.41 -16.65
CA GLU A 182 20.80 -14.40 -17.46
C GLU A 182 19.38 -13.93 -17.79
N THR A 183 18.62 -13.47 -16.79
CA THR A 183 17.25 -12.99 -16.98
C THR A 183 17.24 -11.72 -17.83
N MET A 184 18.13 -10.77 -17.56
CA MET A 184 18.22 -9.54 -18.34
C MET A 184 18.59 -9.80 -19.80
N LYS A 185 19.46 -10.78 -20.07
CA LYS A 185 19.78 -11.20 -21.44
C LYS A 185 18.54 -11.73 -22.16
N LYS A 186 17.78 -12.65 -21.54
CA LYS A 186 16.53 -13.19 -22.11
C LYS A 186 15.52 -12.07 -22.40
N ILE A 187 15.37 -11.12 -21.48
CA ILE A 187 14.46 -9.98 -21.67
C ILE A 187 14.92 -9.11 -22.84
N LYS A 188 16.20 -8.71 -22.87
CA LYS A 188 16.76 -7.85 -23.94
C LYS A 188 16.72 -8.53 -25.32
N GLU A 189 16.84 -9.85 -25.41
CA GLU A 189 16.67 -10.59 -26.67
C GLU A 189 15.25 -10.46 -27.24
N ARG A 190 14.23 -10.37 -26.37
CA ARG A 190 12.83 -10.25 -26.77
C ARG A 190 12.33 -8.82 -26.88
N VAL A 191 12.81 -7.94 -26.00
CA VAL A 191 12.44 -6.52 -25.89
C VAL A 191 13.72 -5.69 -25.75
N PRO A 192 14.41 -5.38 -26.88
CA PRO A 192 15.70 -4.68 -26.85
C PRO A 192 15.67 -3.31 -26.18
N ASP A 193 14.55 -2.59 -26.33
CA ASP A 193 14.35 -1.23 -25.82
C ASP A 193 13.68 -1.19 -24.43
N ILE A 194 13.74 -2.28 -23.66
CA ILE A 194 13.15 -2.34 -22.33
C ILE A 194 13.80 -1.31 -21.39
N LYS A 195 13.00 -0.57 -20.62
CA LYS A 195 13.52 0.35 -19.60
C LYS A 195 13.58 -0.36 -18.26
N TYR A 196 14.69 -0.20 -17.54
CA TYR A 196 14.81 -0.80 -16.20
C TYR A 196 13.73 -0.30 -15.21
N MET A 197 13.27 0.95 -15.33
CA MET A 197 12.15 1.45 -14.52
C MET A 197 10.82 0.72 -14.78
N ASP A 198 10.58 0.25 -16.00
CA ASP A 198 9.40 -0.56 -16.32
C ASP A 198 9.51 -1.93 -15.64
N LEU A 199 10.71 -2.52 -15.63
CA LEU A 199 11.00 -3.78 -14.93
C LEU A 199 10.91 -3.64 -13.41
N LEU A 200 11.40 -2.54 -12.82
CA LEU A 200 11.26 -2.28 -11.39
C LEU A 200 9.79 -2.11 -10.99
N SER A 201 9.01 -1.39 -11.81
CA SER A 201 7.57 -1.22 -11.61
C SER A 201 6.83 -2.56 -11.70
N LEU A 202 7.24 -3.42 -12.66
CA LEU A 202 6.72 -4.76 -12.83
C LEU A 202 7.07 -5.66 -11.63
N ALA A 203 8.30 -5.58 -11.12
CA ALA A 203 8.73 -6.29 -9.92
C ALA A 203 7.88 -5.91 -8.69
N ASN A 204 7.66 -4.61 -8.50
CA ASN A 204 6.82 -4.11 -7.40
C ASN A 204 5.37 -4.61 -7.52
N ALA A 205 4.82 -4.62 -8.75
CA ALA A 205 3.49 -5.16 -9.00
C ALA A 205 3.41 -6.67 -8.75
N ALA A 206 4.41 -7.44 -9.22
CA ALA A 206 4.50 -8.89 -9.06
C ALA A 206 4.65 -9.32 -7.59
N GLN A 207 5.23 -8.47 -6.74
CA GLN A 207 5.39 -8.72 -5.32
C GLN A 207 4.05 -8.83 -4.58
N ARG A 208 3.01 -8.13 -5.08
CA ARG A 208 1.68 -8.06 -4.45
C ARG A 208 0.91 -9.37 -4.64
N PRO A 209 -0.09 -9.68 -3.78
CA PRO A 209 -0.89 -10.90 -3.92
C PRO A 209 -1.53 -11.08 -5.31
N SER A 210 -1.98 -9.98 -5.94
CA SER A 210 -2.55 -10.00 -7.29
C SER A 210 -1.52 -10.36 -8.38
N GLY A 211 -0.23 -10.21 -8.08
CA GLY A 211 0.87 -10.47 -9.01
C GLY A 211 1.42 -11.89 -8.97
N ALA A 212 0.88 -12.75 -8.09
CA ALA A 212 1.41 -14.10 -7.88
C ALA A 212 1.34 -14.99 -9.15
N SER A 213 0.38 -14.75 -10.04
CA SER A 213 0.19 -15.56 -11.26
C SER A 213 1.28 -15.35 -12.32
N TYR A 214 1.93 -14.18 -12.34
CA TYR A 214 2.96 -13.85 -13.32
C TYR A 214 4.34 -13.64 -12.69
N LEU A 215 4.47 -13.73 -11.37
CA LEU A 215 5.74 -13.52 -10.67
C LEU A 215 6.87 -14.38 -11.21
N GLU A 216 6.64 -15.69 -11.33
CA GLU A 216 7.65 -16.64 -11.83
C GLU A 216 8.10 -16.28 -13.24
N SER A 217 7.15 -16.02 -14.15
CA SER A 217 7.44 -15.62 -15.52
C SER A 217 8.29 -14.35 -15.60
N VAL A 218 7.99 -13.36 -14.74
CA VAL A 218 8.76 -12.11 -14.67
C VAL A 218 10.16 -12.37 -14.15
N THR A 219 10.32 -13.10 -13.05
CA THR A 219 11.64 -13.37 -12.45
C THR A 219 12.54 -14.24 -13.32
N GLU A 220 11.97 -15.03 -14.23
CA GLU A 220 12.69 -15.86 -15.19
C GLU A 220 12.88 -15.19 -16.56
N GLY A 221 12.33 -13.99 -16.76
CA GLY A 221 12.39 -13.25 -18.02
C GLY A 221 11.60 -13.90 -19.15
N LYS A 222 10.57 -14.69 -18.82
CA LYS A 222 9.69 -15.34 -19.79
C LYS A 222 8.68 -14.31 -20.32
N PHE A 223 8.57 -14.26 -21.65
CA PHE A 223 7.59 -13.43 -22.32
C PHE A 223 6.30 -14.21 -22.56
N THR A 224 5.17 -13.68 -22.11
CA THR A 224 3.85 -14.27 -22.35
C THR A 224 3.36 -13.94 -23.76
N ASP A 225 3.26 -14.95 -24.62
CA ASP A 225 2.66 -14.80 -25.95
C ASP A 225 1.14 -14.73 -25.84
N ASN A 226 0.57 -13.61 -26.30
CA ASN A 226 -0.86 -13.36 -26.32
C ASN A 226 -1.55 -13.81 -27.62
N GLY A 227 -0.81 -14.48 -28.52
CA GLY A 227 -1.34 -15.04 -29.78
C GLY A 227 -1.59 -14.00 -30.88
N HIS A 228 -1.22 -12.72 -30.65
CA HIS A 228 -1.37 -11.65 -31.63
C HIS A 228 -0.23 -10.64 -31.53
N ASP A 229 0.44 -10.36 -32.66
CA ASP A 229 1.63 -9.51 -32.71
C ASP A 229 1.39 -8.10 -32.17
N ALA A 230 0.25 -7.48 -32.49
CA ALA A 230 -0.06 -6.14 -31.99
C ALA A 230 -0.20 -6.11 -30.46
N LEU A 231 -0.77 -7.17 -29.87
CA LEU A 231 -0.96 -7.27 -28.42
C LEU A 231 0.38 -7.57 -27.72
N ASN A 232 1.21 -8.42 -28.32
CA ASN A 232 2.57 -8.68 -27.85
C ASN A 232 3.43 -7.41 -27.87
N LYS A 233 3.33 -6.58 -28.93
CA LYS A 233 4.03 -5.29 -28.97
C LYS A 233 3.50 -4.32 -27.91
N PHE A 234 2.18 -4.25 -27.73
CA PHE A 234 1.54 -3.40 -26.73
C PHE A 234 1.96 -3.77 -25.29
N LEU A 235 2.03 -5.06 -24.97
CA LEU A 235 2.39 -5.56 -23.64
C LEU A 235 3.89 -5.83 -23.47
N ALA A 236 4.73 -5.46 -24.44
CA ALA A 236 6.16 -5.73 -24.38
C ALA A 236 6.86 -5.14 -23.14
N PRO A 237 6.55 -3.91 -22.68
CA PRO A 237 7.14 -3.34 -21.47
C PRO A 237 6.83 -4.12 -20.19
N THR A 238 5.78 -4.95 -20.19
CA THR A 238 5.34 -5.78 -19.07
C THR A 238 5.50 -7.28 -19.35
N LEU A 239 6.42 -7.63 -20.24
CA LEU A 239 6.75 -9.01 -20.64
C LEU A 239 5.54 -9.82 -21.12
N GLY A 240 4.58 -9.15 -21.77
CA GLY A 240 3.36 -9.79 -22.29
C GLY A 240 2.23 -9.89 -21.27
N ASN A 241 2.38 -9.34 -20.06
CA ASN A 241 1.37 -9.40 -19.01
C ASN A 241 0.60 -8.07 -18.90
N LEU A 242 -0.72 -8.14 -18.69
CA LEU A 242 -1.54 -6.96 -18.42
C LEU A 242 -1.49 -6.63 -16.92
N VAL A 243 -0.74 -5.57 -16.54
CA VAL A 243 -0.40 -5.30 -15.14
C VAL A 243 -0.98 -3.99 -14.63
N TYR A 244 -0.91 -2.92 -15.44
CA TYR A 244 -1.32 -1.58 -15.01
C TYR A 244 -2.76 -1.26 -15.40
N GLN A 245 -3.42 -0.43 -14.60
CA GLN A 245 -4.79 0.03 -14.87
C GLN A 245 -4.84 0.89 -16.14
N GLU A 246 -3.80 1.69 -16.34
CA GLU A 246 -3.58 2.54 -17.50
C GLU A 246 -3.42 1.70 -18.77
N GLN A 247 -2.73 0.54 -18.69
CA GLN A 247 -2.64 -0.40 -19.81
C GLN A 247 -4.02 -0.98 -20.16
N LEU A 248 -4.85 -1.31 -19.17
CA LEU A 248 -6.22 -1.77 -19.45
C LEU A 248 -7.05 -0.67 -20.12
N ILE A 249 -6.95 0.58 -19.65
CA ILE A 249 -7.62 1.72 -20.29
C ILE A 249 -7.13 1.88 -21.73
N GLN A 250 -5.82 1.88 -21.95
CA GLN A 250 -5.23 2.05 -23.28
C GLN A 250 -5.61 0.90 -24.22
N PHE A 251 -5.68 -0.33 -23.72
CA PHE A 251 -6.18 -1.47 -24.49
C PHE A 251 -7.62 -1.26 -24.98
N LEU A 252 -8.51 -0.81 -24.09
CA LEU A 252 -9.91 -0.55 -24.44
C LEU A 252 -10.04 0.58 -25.48
N VAL A 253 -9.16 1.57 -25.44
CA VAL A 253 -9.12 2.66 -26.43
C VAL A 253 -8.63 2.13 -27.77
N ASP A 254 -7.44 1.53 -27.80
CA ASP A 254 -6.73 1.20 -29.04
C ASP A 254 -7.32 -0.01 -29.77
N PHE A 255 -7.78 -1.02 -29.02
CA PHE A 255 -8.23 -2.30 -29.59
C PHE A 255 -9.75 -2.46 -29.60
N CYS A 256 -10.48 -1.74 -28.74
CA CYS A 256 -11.93 -1.85 -28.63
C CYS A 256 -12.68 -0.59 -29.06
N GLY A 257 -11.98 0.50 -29.41
CA GLY A 257 -12.58 1.72 -29.95
C GLY A 257 -13.37 2.56 -28.94
N TRP A 258 -13.11 2.39 -27.65
CA TRP A 258 -13.74 3.20 -26.60
C TRP A 258 -13.06 4.56 -26.46
N SER A 259 -13.81 5.57 -25.99
CA SER A 259 -13.18 6.80 -25.48
C SER A 259 -12.49 6.55 -24.13
N TYR A 260 -11.51 7.38 -23.77
CA TYR A 260 -10.85 7.32 -22.45
C TYR A 260 -11.85 7.37 -21.27
N GLY A 261 -12.90 8.17 -21.39
CA GLY A 261 -13.95 8.24 -20.36
C GLY A 261 -14.75 6.94 -20.22
N GLN A 262 -15.13 6.32 -21.34
CA GLN A 262 -15.82 5.03 -21.34
C GLN A 262 -14.91 3.90 -20.84
N ALA A 263 -13.64 3.90 -21.23
CA ALA A 263 -12.66 2.93 -20.77
C ALA A 263 -12.44 2.98 -19.25
N ASP A 264 -12.37 4.17 -18.64
CA ASP A 264 -12.28 4.31 -17.18
C ASP A 264 -13.55 3.81 -16.47
N LEU A 265 -14.74 4.06 -17.04
CA LEU A 265 -16.00 3.52 -16.51
C LEU A 265 -16.00 1.98 -16.51
N ILE A 266 -15.54 1.36 -17.59
CA ILE A 266 -15.41 -0.10 -17.70
C ILE A 266 -14.41 -0.64 -16.66
N ARG A 267 -13.23 -0.02 -16.55
CA ARG A 267 -12.21 -0.38 -15.55
C ARG A 267 -12.79 -0.34 -14.13
N ARG A 268 -13.52 0.72 -13.77
CA ARG A 268 -14.20 0.83 -12.46
C ARG A 268 -15.25 -0.26 -12.27
N GLY A 269 -15.98 -0.61 -13.34
CA GLY A 269 -16.98 -1.69 -13.33
C GLY A 269 -16.35 -3.05 -13.03
N ILE A 270 -15.27 -3.40 -13.73
CA ILE A 270 -14.49 -4.63 -13.51
C ILE A 270 -14.02 -4.70 -12.05
N GLY A 271 -13.45 -3.61 -11.53
CA GLY A 271 -12.99 -3.55 -10.14
C GLY A 271 -14.09 -3.82 -9.10
N LYS A 272 -15.36 -3.48 -9.40
CA LYS A 272 -16.49 -3.78 -8.50
C LYS A 272 -16.96 -5.24 -8.57
N ILE A 273 -16.87 -5.87 -9.73
CA ILE A 273 -17.34 -7.26 -9.94
C ILE A 273 -16.40 -8.25 -9.26
N PHE A 274 -15.08 -8.02 -9.33
CA PHE A 274 -14.07 -8.92 -8.75
C PHE A 274 -13.69 -8.58 -7.30
N ALA A 275 -14.22 -7.49 -6.73
CA ALA A 275 -14.05 -7.12 -5.32
C ALA A 275 -15.21 -7.61 -4.43
N CYS A 276 -16.22 -8.26 -5.01
CA CYS A 276 -17.25 -9.03 -4.30
C CYS A 276 -16.86 -10.50 -4.23
#